data_AF-A0A844CEZ6-F1
#
_entry.id   AF-A0A844CEZ6-F1
#
_cell.length_a   1.000
_cell.length_b   1.000
_cell.length_c   1.000
_cell.angle_alpha   90.00
_cell.angle_beta   90.00
_cell.angle_gamma   90.00
#
_symmetry.space_group_name_H-M   'P 1'
#
loop_
_entity.id
_entity.type
_entity.pdbx_description
1 polymer ?
#
loop_
_entity_poly.entity_id
_entity_poly.type
_entity_poly.pdbx_seq_one_letter_code
_entity_poly.pdbx_strand_id
1 'polypeptide(L)'
;MFRSLVLGTVLAIGCSAGANAAVVQSQDVTVDGVEWRVSIQEADSFLNQRGLLEDQTWWGLEALAYDFASSFGSSDDHLNSGFGAYFAYAYDEGVNQVYNRACRGTYCYYTYFQDSGTVDRYYATAEQISPVPLPASLPLLLAGAAGLAGIGRFRKKRAAQA
;
A
#
# COMPACT_ATOMS: atom_id res chain seq x y z
N MET A 1 -22.34 7.51 -43.97
CA MET A 1 -22.08 6.07 -43.70
C MET A 1 -20.71 5.73 -44.22
N PHE A 2 -19.72 5.48 -43.36
CA PHE A 2 -18.68 4.44 -43.53
C PHE A 2 -17.60 4.56 -42.43
N ARG A 3 -17.27 3.37 -41.90
CA ARG A 3 -15.98 2.90 -41.35
C ARG A 3 -15.66 3.21 -39.88
N SER A 4 -16.09 2.23 -39.08
CA SER A 4 -15.48 1.75 -37.84
C SER A 4 -13.96 1.90 -37.82
N LEU A 5 -13.45 2.52 -36.75
CA LEU A 5 -12.06 2.42 -36.34
C LEU A 5 -11.92 1.21 -35.42
N VAL A 6 -11.06 0.28 -35.82
CA VAL A 6 -10.67 -0.90 -35.05
C VAL A 6 -9.92 -0.42 -33.80
N LEU A 7 -10.52 -0.59 -32.62
CA LEU A 7 -9.84 -0.37 -31.34
C LEU A 7 -9.14 -1.68 -30.98
N GLY A 8 -7.80 -1.64 -31.00
CA GLY A 8 -6.94 -2.79 -30.80
C GLY A 8 -7.11 -3.42 -29.43
N THR A 9 -7.38 -4.72 -29.43
CA THR A 9 -7.31 -5.59 -28.26
C THR A 9 -5.86 -5.65 -27.78
N VAL A 10 -5.60 -5.10 -26.60
CA VAL A 10 -4.34 -5.32 -25.88
C VAL A 10 -4.37 -6.76 -25.36
N LEU A 11 -3.58 -7.65 -25.98
CA LEU A 11 -3.22 -8.93 -25.37
C LEU A 11 -2.23 -8.65 -24.24
N ALA A 12 -2.69 -8.75 -22.99
CA ALA A 12 -1.80 -8.96 -21.85
C ALA A 12 -1.58 -10.48 -21.69
N ILE A 13 -0.48 -10.98 -22.26
CA ILE A 13 0.08 -12.29 -21.88
C ILE A 13 0.95 -12.03 -20.66
N GLY A 14 0.41 -12.36 -19.49
CA GLY A 14 1.14 -12.53 -18.24
C GLY A 14 0.68 -13.84 -17.62
N CYS A 15 1.26 -14.95 -18.08
CA CYS A 15 1.00 -16.28 -17.55
C CYS A 15 1.87 -16.48 -16.29
N SER A 16 1.26 -16.32 -15.14
CA SER A 16 1.59 -17.08 -13.94
C SER A 16 0.32 -17.17 -13.11
N ALA A 17 -0.39 -18.29 -13.26
CA ALA A 17 -1.37 -18.73 -12.28
C ALA A 17 -0.62 -19.17 -11.01
N GLY A 18 0.04 -18.21 -10.34
CA GLY A 18 0.19 -18.30 -8.89
C GLY A 18 -1.20 -18.08 -8.34
N ALA A 19 -1.67 -18.97 -7.47
CA ALA A 19 -2.86 -18.71 -6.68
C ALA A 19 -2.58 -17.43 -5.88
N ASN A 20 -2.97 -16.28 -6.42
CA ASN A 20 -2.86 -15.02 -5.71
C ASN A 20 -3.81 -15.16 -4.53
N ALA A 21 -3.23 -15.22 -3.34
CA ALA A 21 -3.97 -15.16 -2.10
C ALA A 21 -4.98 -14.02 -2.17
N ALA A 22 -6.23 -14.31 -1.81
CA ALA A 22 -7.26 -13.29 -1.84
C ALA A 22 -6.93 -12.23 -0.79
N VAL A 23 -6.92 -10.97 -1.22
CA VAL A 23 -6.86 -9.84 -0.29
C VAL A 23 -8.20 -9.78 0.45
N VAL A 24 -8.17 -10.02 1.75
CA VAL A 24 -9.36 -10.06 2.61
C VAL A 24 -9.71 -8.67 3.13
N GLN A 25 -8.69 -7.86 3.40
CA GLN A 25 -8.84 -6.51 3.94
C GLN A 25 -7.66 -5.65 3.49
N SER A 26 -7.88 -4.35 3.34
CA SER A 26 -6.80 -3.38 3.15
C SER A 26 -7.09 -2.10 3.94
N GLN A 27 -6.04 -1.48 4.49
CA GLN A 27 -6.11 -0.26 5.27
C GLN A 27 -4.87 0.58 5.01
N ASP A 28 -5.08 1.88 4.88
CA ASP A 28 -4.00 2.86 4.76
C ASP A 28 -3.51 3.24 6.17
N VAL A 29 -2.19 3.16 6.39
CA VAL A 29 -1.52 3.45 7.67
C VAL A 29 -0.34 4.39 7.44
N THR A 30 0.05 5.12 8.49
CA THR A 30 1.25 5.97 8.45
C THR A 30 2.30 5.39 9.39
N VAL A 31 3.46 5.00 8.84
CA VAL A 31 4.61 4.47 9.59
C VAL A 31 5.81 5.33 9.23
N ASP A 32 6.50 5.87 10.24
CA ASP A 32 7.62 6.80 10.07
C ASP A 32 7.34 7.99 9.12
N GLY A 33 6.10 8.49 9.14
CA GLY A 33 5.68 9.60 8.29
C GLY A 33 5.48 9.25 6.81
N VAL A 34 5.57 7.97 6.44
CA VAL A 34 5.27 7.46 5.11
C VAL A 34 3.89 6.79 5.12
N GLU A 35 3.08 7.06 4.10
CA GLU A 35 1.78 6.40 3.91
C GLU A 35 1.96 5.06 3.21
N TRP A 36 1.34 4.03 3.79
CA TRP A 36 1.40 2.65 3.32
C TRP A 36 -0.01 2.09 3.21
N ARG A 37 -0.27 1.35 2.14
CA ARG A 37 -1.46 0.52 2.03
C ARG A 37 -1.10 -0.87 2.51
N VAL A 38 -1.57 -1.23 3.70
CA VAL A 38 -1.39 -2.58 4.24
C VAL A 38 -2.59 -3.43 3.82
N SER A 39 -2.31 -4.58 3.24
CA SER A 39 -3.28 -5.55 2.76
C SER A 39 -3.10 -6.86 3.51
N ILE A 40 -4.20 -7.45 3.96
CA ILE A 40 -4.24 -8.77 4.59
C ILE A 40 -4.56 -9.79 3.51
N GLN A 41 -3.71 -10.81 3.42
CA GLN A 41 -3.86 -11.90 2.48
C GLN A 41 -4.09 -13.20 3.25
N GLU A 42 -5.08 -13.97 2.83
CA GLU A 42 -5.28 -15.32 3.34
C GLU A 42 -4.26 -16.27 2.71
N ALA A 43 -3.49 -16.95 3.54
CA ALA A 43 -2.46 -17.90 3.12
C ALA A 43 -2.75 -19.28 3.69
N ASP A 44 -2.78 -20.30 2.84
CA ASP A 44 -2.78 -21.70 3.29
C ASP A 44 -1.49 -22.04 4.07
N SER A 45 -0.41 -21.31 3.82
CA SER A 45 0.85 -21.46 4.56
C SER A 45 1.75 -20.25 4.37
N PHE A 46 2.67 -20.02 5.32
CA PHE A 46 3.75 -19.04 5.14
C PHE A 46 4.58 -19.37 3.91
N LEU A 47 4.91 -20.66 3.72
CA LEU A 47 5.80 -21.11 2.65
C LEU A 47 5.27 -20.75 1.25
N ASN A 48 3.95 -20.75 1.06
CA ASN A 48 3.32 -20.36 -0.20
C ASN A 48 3.41 -18.86 -0.48
N GLN A 49 3.45 -18.02 0.56
CA GLN A 49 3.58 -16.57 0.43
C GLN A 49 5.00 -16.05 0.70
N ARG A 50 5.94 -16.95 1.02
CA ARG A 50 7.26 -16.58 1.51
C ARG A 50 7.96 -15.55 0.63
N GLY A 51 7.99 -15.76 -0.69
CA GLY A 51 8.63 -14.80 -1.60
C GLY A 51 8.03 -13.40 -1.50
N LEU A 52 6.70 -13.30 -1.44
CA LEU A 52 6.00 -12.03 -1.29
C LEU A 52 6.28 -11.36 0.07
N LEU A 53 6.39 -12.16 1.14
CA LEU A 53 6.67 -11.68 2.49
C LEU A 53 8.14 -11.26 2.67
N GLU A 54 9.07 -11.94 1.99
CA GLU A 54 10.49 -11.59 1.95
C GLU A 54 10.75 -10.29 1.19
N ASP A 55 9.88 -9.93 0.25
CA ASP A 55 9.94 -8.66 -0.50
C ASP A 55 9.42 -7.46 0.31
N GLN A 56 8.89 -7.67 1.52
CA GLN A 56 8.35 -6.58 2.33
C GLN A 56 9.45 -5.71 2.91
N THR A 57 9.19 -4.40 3.00
CA THR A 57 10.20 -3.43 3.45
C THR A 57 10.70 -3.64 4.89
N TRP A 58 9.94 -4.33 5.73
CA TRP A 58 10.31 -4.66 7.11
C TRP A 58 11.00 -6.02 7.24
N TRP A 59 11.19 -6.76 6.15
CA TRP A 59 11.88 -8.03 6.20
C TRP A 59 13.32 -7.85 6.71
N GLY A 60 13.71 -8.63 7.71
CA GLY A 60 14.97 -8.50 8.45
C GLY A 60 15.00 -7.35 9.48
N LEU A 61 13.94 -6.55 9.60
CA LEU A 61 13.87 -5.38 10.47
C LEU A 61 12.75 -5.53 11.50
N GLU A 62 13.07 -6.17 12.62
CA GLU A 62 12.15 -6.46 13.74
C GLU A 62 11.36 -5.21 14.19
N ALA A 63 12.08 -4.10 14.43
CA ALA A 63 11.48 -2.85 14.88
C ALA A 63 10.45 -2.29 13.89
N LEU A 64 10.75 -2.33 12.59
CA LEU A 64 9.83 -1.82 11.57
C LEU A 64 8.59 -2.71 11.47
N ALA A 65 8.75 -4.04 11.54
CA ALA A 65 7.62 -4.96 11.54
C ALA A 65 6.70 -4.73 12.74
N TYR A 66 7.28 -4.43 13.91
CA TYR A 66 6.54 -4.03 15.11
C TYR A 66 5.77 -2.70 14.89
N ASP A 67 6.39 -1.70 14.29
CA ASP A 67 5.76 -0.40 14.01
C ASP A 67 4.58 -0.54 13.05
N PHE A 68 4.69 -1.39 12.03
CA PHE A 68 3.57 -1.76 11.16
C PHE A 68 2.45 -2.47 11.93
N ALA A 69 2.78 -3.48 12.74
CA ALA A 69 1.80 -4.21 13.52
C ALA A 69 1.05 -3.31 14.54
N SER A 70 1.77 -2.36 15.15
CA SER A 70 1.18 -1.41 16.09
C SER A 70 0.26 -0.40 15.42
N SER A 71 0.67 0.11 14.26
CA SER A 71 -0.06 1.12 13.47
C SER A 71 -1.28 0.56 12.76
N PHE A 72 -1.22 -0.69 12.30
CA PHE A 72 -2.33 -1.33 11.60
C PHE A 72 -3.55 -1.52 12.50
N GLY A 73 -3.34 -1.96 13.74
CA GLY A 73 -4.38 -2.08 14.76
C GLY A 73 -5.60 -2.90 14.31
N SER A 74 -5.64 -4.20 14.60
CA SER A 74 -6.81 -5.00 14.26
C SER A 74 -8.06 -4.45 14.97
N SER A 75 -9.03 -3.93 14.21
CA SER A 75 -10.37 -3.73 14.76
C SER A 75 -10.95 -5.11 15.10
N ASP A 76 -11.51 -5.23 16.31
CA ASP A 76 -11.97 -6.47 16.95
C ASP A 76 -12.92 -7.37 16.13
N ASP A 77 -13.42 -6.91 14.97
CA ASP A 77 -14.64 -7.45 14.37
C ASP A 77 -14.46 -8.23 13.06
N HIS A 78 -13.26 -8.34 12.47
CA HIS A 78 -13.14 -8.84 11.08
C HIS A 78 -12.32 -10.12 10.89
N LEU A 79 -11.52 -10.53 11.88
CA LEU A 79 -10.82 -11.81 11.86
C LEU A 79 -11.39 -12.68 12.97
N ASN A 80 -12.34 -13.55 12.60
CA ASN A 80 -13.06 -14.48 13.49
C ASN A 80 -12.15 -15.47 14.26
N SER A 81 -10.83 -15.36 14.09
CA SER A 81 -9.78 -16.17 14.71
C SER A 81 -9.21 -15.57 16.00
N GLY A 82 -9.57 -14.34 16.38
CA GLY A 82 -9.04 -13.68 17.59
C GLY A 82 -7.57 -13.27 17.49
N PHE A 83 -6.96 -13.40 16.31
CA PHE A 83 -5.61 -12.94 16.01
C PHE A 83 -5.66 -11.93 14.86
N GLY A 84 -4.94 -10.82 14.99
CA GLY A 84 -4.89 -9.76 13.99
C GLY A 84 -4.13 -10.16 12.72
N ALA A 85 -3.75 -9.18 11.90
CA ALA A 85 -2.84 -9.42 10.77
C ALA A 85 -1.42 -9.81 11.26
N TYR A 86 -0.81 -10.78 10.58
CA TYR A 86 0.52 -11.28 10.90
C TYR A 86 1.60 -10.60 10.04
N PHE A 87 2.55 -9.94 10.70
CA PHE A 87 3.68 -9.28 10.07
C PHE A 87 4.91 -10.18 10.22
N ALA A 88 5.12 -11.04 9.22
CA ALA A 88 6.31 -11.89 9.13
C ALA A 88 7.54 -11.03 8.83
N TYR A 89 8.62 -11.20 9.59
CA TYR A 89 9.81 -10.35 9.43
C TYR A 89 11.13 -11.13 9.29
N ALA A 90 11.16 -12.41 9.63
CA ALA A 90 12.33 -13.25 9.41
C ALA A 90 11.94 -14.72 9.29
N TYR A 91 12.77 -15.51 8.60
CA TYR A 91 12.64 -16.96 8.56
C TYR A 91 14.02 -17.56 8.87
N ASP A 92 14.13 -18.22 10.02
CA ASP A 92 15.38 -18.80 10.52
C ASP A 92 15.14 -20.18 11.09
N GLU A 93 16.09 -21.09 10.90
CA GLU A 93 16.02 -22.49 11.38
C GLU A 93 14.72 -23.23 11.04
N GLY A 94 14.04 -22.84 9.96
CA GLY A 94 12.78 -23.44 9.54
C GLY A 94 11.52 -22.85 10.19
N VAL A 95 11.65 -21.81 11.02
CA VAL A 95 10.53 -21.11 11.67
C VAL A 95 10.41 -19.66 11.19
N ASN A 96 9.18 -19.21 11.03
CA ASN A 96 8.81 -17.85 10.70
C ASN A 96 8.67 -17.02 11.99
N GLN A 97 9.35 -15.88 12.04
CA GLN A 97 9.27 -14.91 13.13
C GLN A 97 8.20 -13.88 12.78
N VAL A 98 7.20 -13.75 13.66
CA VAL A 98 5.98 -13.00 13.34
C VAL A 98 5.60 -12.06 14.47
N TYR A 99 5.20 -10.84 14.09
CA TYR A 99 4.46 -9.92 14.96
C TYR A 99 2.99 -9.93 14.66
N ASN A 100 2.21 -9.85 15.73
CA ASN A 100 0.77 -9.64 15.66
C ASN A 100 0.36 -8.68 16.77
N ARG A 101 -0.56 -7.78 16.46
CA ARG A 101 -1.31 -7.04 17.47
C ARG A 101 -2.73 -7.57 17.46
N ALA A 102 -3.16 -8.14 18.58
CA ALA A 102 -4.53 -8.56 18.80
C ALA A 102 -5.16 -7.63 19.83
N CYS A 103 -6.35 -7.13 19.52
CA CYS A 103 -7.18 -6.41 20.47
C CYS A 103 -8.34 -7.32 20.91
N ARG A 104 -8.84 -7.06 22.12
CA ARG A 104 -10.08 -7.63 22.64
C ARG A 104 -10.80 -6.55 23.43
N GLY A 105 -11.64 -5.79 22.75
CA GLY A 105 -12.24 -4.57 23.27
C GLY A 105 -11.18 -3.47 23.42
N THR A 106 -11.08 -2.90 24.62
CA THR A 106 -10.08 -1.85 24.90
C THR A 106 -8.68 -2.39 25.23
N TYR A 107 -8.52 -3.70 25.38
CA TYR A 107 -7.24 -4.33 25.72
C TYR A 107 -6.56 -4.83 24.46
N CYS A 108 -5.37 -4.33 24.16
CA CYS A 108 -4.55 -4.84 23.07
C CYS A 108 -3.25 -5.42 23.62
N TYR A 109 -2.84 -6.56 23.07
CA TYR A 109 -1.56 -7.17 23.37
C TYR A 109 -0.80 -7.44 22.08
N TYR A 110 0.52 -7.34 22.21
CA TYR A 110 1.45 -7.65 21.14
C TYR A 110 1.93 -9.08 21.36
N THR A 111 1.80 -9.89 20.32
CA THR A 111 2.29 -11.26 20.35
C THR A 111 3.45 -11.36 19.38
N TYR A 112 4.59 -11.75 19.93
CA TYR A 112 5.69 -12.30 19.18
C TYR A 112 5.65 -13.82 19.32
N PHE A 113 5.70 -14.54 18.22
CA PHE A 113 5.76 -15.99 18.24
C PHE A 113 6.45 -16.54 16.98
N GLN A 114 6.87 -17.79 17.10
CA GLN A 114 7.46 -18.57 16.03
C GLN A 114 6.39 -19.48 15.44
N ASP A 115 6.23 -19.42 14.12
CA ASP A 115 5.34 -20.31 13.37
C ASP A 115 6.18 -21.29 12.54
N SER A 116 5.81 -22.57 12.50
CA SER A 116 6.42 -23.53 11.57
C SER A 116 6.13 -23.17 10.11
N GLY A 117 5.18 -22.26 9.87
CA GLY A 117 4.83 -21.77 8.56
C GLY A 117 3.91 -22.70 7.78
N THR A 118 3.34 -23.72 8.44
CA THR A 118 2.51 -24.78 7.86
C THR A 118 1.03 -24.64 8.17
N VAL A 119 0.64 -23.57 8.88
CA VAL A 119 -0.73 -23.32 9.31
C VAL A 119 -1.31 -22.19 8.49
N ASP A 120 -2.61 -22.29 8.21
CA ASP A 120 -3.38 -21.23 7.56
C ASP A 120 -3.35 -19.94 8.41
N ARG A 121 -2.95 -18.83 7.80
CA ARG A 121 -2.76 -17.55 8.48
C ARG A 121 -3.10 -16.38 7.57
N TYR A 122 -3.38 -15.24 8.19
CA TYR A 122 -3.61 -13.96 7.53
C TYR A 122 -2.36 -13.10 7.57
N TYR A 123 -1.53 -13.14 6.54
CA TYR A 123 -0.31 -12.34 6.49
C TYR A 123 -0.56 -10.94 5.95
N ALA A 124 0.13 -9.97 6.51
CA ALA A 124 0.13 -8.59 6.04
C ALA A 124 1.22 -8.39 4.99
N THR A 125 0.87 -7.63 3.95
CA THR A 125 1.80 -7.04 2.98
C THR A 125 1.53 -5.55 2.92
N ALA A 126 2.54 -4.72 2.67
CA ALA A 126 2.35 -3.30 2.46
C ALA A 126 2.94 -2.83 1.15
N GLU A 127 2.23 -1.89 0.54
CA GLU A 127 2.70 -1.15 -0.62
C GLU A 127 2.77 0.32 -0.24
N GLN A 128 3.88 0.99 -0.60
CA GLN A 128 4.00 2.41 -0.35
C GLN A 128 2.97 3.16 -1.19
N ILE A 129 2.16 3.99 -0.55
CA ILE A 129 1.27 4.91 -1.26
C ILE A 129 2.16 6.03 -1.77
N SER A 130 2.55 5.94 -3.05
CA SER A 130 3.31 7.00 -3.67
C SER A 130 2.50 8.30 -3.57
N PRO A 131 3.10 9.41 -3.08
CA PRO A 131 2.41 10.68 -3.07
C PRO A 131 2.00 10.98 -4.50
N VAL A 132 0.69 11.12 -4.72
CA VAL A 132 0.14 11.47 -6.04
C VAL A 132 0.92 12.71 -6.51
N PRO A 133 1.61 12.67 -7.67
CA PRO A 133 2.32 13.82 -8.17
C PRO A 133 1.36 14.99 -8.13
N LEU A 134 1.71 16.04 -7.37
CA LEU A 134 0.87 17.22 -7.23
C LEU A 134 0.33 17.56 -8.63
N PRO A 135 -1.00 17.64 -8.80
CA PRO A 135 -1.58 17.74 -10.13
C PRO A 135 -0.85 18.88 -10.85
N ALA A 136 -0.41 18.61 -12.09
CA ALA A 136 0.32 19.59 -12.90
C ALA A 136 -0.44 20.92 -13.06
N SER A 137 -1.71 20.96 -12.61
CA SER A 137 -2.51 22.15 -12.38
C SER A 137 -1.80 23.22 -11.56
N LEU A 138 -0.92 22.91 -10.58
CA LEU A 138 -0.29 23.98 -9.78
C LEU A 138 0.77 24.77 -10.60
N PRO A 139 1.73 24.12 -11.30
CA PRO A 139 2.56 24.78 -12.30
C PRO A 139 1.75 25.45 -13.43
N LEU A 140 0.69 24.80 -13.93
CA LEU A 140 -0.17 25.33 -15.00
C LEU A 140 -0.95 26.58 -14.54
N LEU A 141 -1.45 26.60 -13.31
CA LEU A 141 -2.16 27.72 -12.71
C LEU A 141 -1.20 28.91 -12.54
N LEU A 142 0.02 28.64 -12.05
CA LEU A 142 1.06 29.66 -11.91
C LEU A 142 1.48 30.23 -13.27
N ALA A 143 1.69 29.36 -14.27
CA ALA A 143 1.98 29.79 -15.64
C ALA A 143 0.84 30.63 -16.25
N GLY A 144 -0.41 30.20 -16.03
CA GLY A 144 -1.60 30.93 -16.48
C GLY A 144 -1.74 32.30 -15.81
N ALA A 145 -1.54 32.38 -14.49
CA ALA A 145 -1.58 33.63 -13.74
C ALA A 145 -0.47 34.60 -14.18
N ALA A 146 0.75 34.10 -14.41
CA ALA A 146 1.87 34.89 -14.93
C ALA A 146 1.58 35.42 -16.35
N GLY A 147 0.99 34.60 -17.22
CA GLY A 147 0.55 35.00 -18.56
C GLY A 147 -0.48 36.14 -18.52
N LEU A 148 -1.50 36.03 -17.67
CA LEU A 148 -2.52 37.07 -17.50
C LEU A 148 -1.94 38.39 -16.95
N ALA A 149 -1.03 38.30 -15.97
CA ALA A 149 -0.33 39.48 -15.44
C ALA A 149 0.56 40.17 -16.49
N GLY A 150 1.22 39.39 -17.35
CA GLY A 150 2.00 39.89 -18.48
C GLY A 150 1.14 40.67 -19.48
N ILE A 151 0.02 40.09 -19.91
CA ILE A 151 -0.91 40.74 -20.88
C ILE A 151 -1.49 42.04 -20.33
N GLY A 152 -1.81 42.09 -19.03
CA GLY A 152 -2.32 43.30 -18.37
C GLY A 152 -1.37 44.49 -18.45
N ARG A 153 -0.05 44.27 -18.44
CA ARG A 153 0.96 45.35 -18.55
C ARG A 153 1.07 45.93 -19.96
N PHE A 154 0.86 45.14 -21.01
CA PHE A 154 0.94 45.62 -22.39
C PHE A 154 -0.24 46.53 -22.77
N ARG A 155 -1.43 46.31 -22.19
CA ARG A 155 -2.60 47.16 -22.41
C ARG A 155 -2.41 48.60 -21.90
N LYS A 156 -1.73 48.78 -20.75
CA LYS A 156 -1.47 50.11 -20.19
C LYS A 156 -0.53 50.96 -21.05
N LYS A 157 0.41 50.35 -21.77
CA LYS A 157 1.34 51.08 -22.64
C LYS A 157 0.68 51.61 -23.91
N ARG A 158 -0.29 50.89 -24.48
CA ARG A 158 -1.03 51.35 -25.67
C ARG A 158 -2.05 52.44 -25.37
N ALA A 159 -2.65 52.45 -24.17
CA ALA A 159 -3.60 53.50 -23.77
C ALA A 159 -2.93 54.87 -23.48
N ALA A 160 -1.60 54.92 -23.32
CA ALA A 160 -0.85 56.15 -23.07
C ALA A 160 -0.28 56.79 -24.35
N GLN A 161 -0.48 56.18 -25.53
CA GLN A 161 -0.01 56.68 -26.83
C GLN A 161 -1.17 57.09 -27.77
N ALA A 162 -2.40 57.09 -27.27
CA ALA A 162 -3.58 57.65 -27.93
C ALA A 162 -4.00 58.93 -27.18
#